data_AF-A0A7Y6GAK1-F1
#
_entry.id   AF-A0A7Y6GAK1-F1
#
_cell.length_a   1.000
_cell.length_b   1.000
_cell.length_c   1.000
_cell.angle_alpha   90.00
_cell.angle_beta   90.00
_cell.angle_gamma   90.00
#
_symmetry.space_group_name_H-M   'P 1'
#
loop_
_entity.id
_entity.type
_entity.pdbx_description
1 polymer ?
#
loop_
_entity_poly.entity_id
_entity_poly.type
_entity_poly.pdbx_seq_one_letter_code
_entity_poly.pdbx_strand_id
1 'polypeptide(L)'
;MASAEPPRTPTKHQVRSPGSLYPGIVPLLEAAPVQPRLRRLYPFTSYFALLFSSSTSYPWSVEAGSIEPLYNGRFKICRRSPFAVIGEVETAEEAVALVRELLPTGPEPVSTTSSDEHV
;
A
#
# COMPACT_ATOMS: atom_id res chain seq x y z
N MET A 1 -3.64 50.12 -14.32
CA MET A 1 -3.83 48.89 -15.12
C MET A 1 -3.05 47.78 -14.44
N ALA A 2 -3.73 46.82 -13.80
CA ALA A 2 -3.09 45.72 -13.09
C ALA A 2 -2.85 44.56 -14.08
N SER A 3 -1.59 44.21 -14.32
CA SER A 3 -1.24 43.02 -15.11
C SER A 3 -1.50 41.76 -14.28
N ALA A 4 -2.33 40.87 -14.83
CA ALA A 4 -2.59 39.55 -14.25
C ALA A 4 -1.36 38.65 -14.41
N GLU A 5 -0.90 38.04 -13.32
CA GLU A 5 0.15 37.03 -13.30
C GLU A 5 -0.38 35.71 -13.92
N PRO A 6 0.36 35.06 -14.83
CA PRO A 6 -0.11 33.84 -15.47
C PRO A 6 -0.13 32.66 -14.48
N PRO A 7 -1.03 31.68 -14.69
CA PRO A 7 -1.21 30.56 -13.76
C PRO A 7 0.05 29.69 -13.69
N ARG A 8 0.55 29.46 -12.47
CA ARG A 8 1.68 28.56 -12.22
C ARG A 8 1.24 27.11 -12.46
N THR A 9 1.66 26.54 -13.59
CA THR A 9 1.52 25.12 -13.88
C THR A 9 2.42 24.32 -12.94
N PRO A 10 1.92 23.30 -12.22
CA PRO A 10 2.76 22.49 -11.36
C PRO A 10 3.75 21.68 -12.21
N THR A 11 5.04 21.93 -12.00
CA THR A 11 6.12 21.15 -12.64
C THR A 11 6.13 19.74 -12.06
N LYS A 12 5.89 18.73 -12.89
CA LYS A 12 6.04 17.32 -12.49
C LYS A 12 7.51 17.06 -12.18
N HIS A 13 7.83 16.76 -10.92
CA HIS A 13 9.19 16.37 -10.54
C HIS A 13 9.57 15.08 -11.27
N GLN A 14 10.52 15.16 -12.19
CA GLN A 14 11.06 14.01 -12.89
C GLN A 14 12.27 13.48 -12.12
N VAL A 15 12.23 12.21 -11.74
CA VAL A 15 13.34 11.53 -11.07
C VAL A 15 14.52 11.47 -12.05
N ARG A 16 15.69 11.95 -11.64
CA ARG A 16 16.88 12.10 -12.50
C ARG A 16 17.60 10.80 -12.84
N SER A 17 17.23 9.68 -12.21
CA SER A 17 17.88 8.38 -12.43
C SER A 17 16.95 7.25 -11.97
N PRO A 18 16.63 6.23 -12.79
CA PRO A 18 15.91 5.08 -12.27
C PRO A 18 16.94 4.07 -11.75
N GLY A 19 17.40 4.28 -10.52
CA GLY A 19 17.82 3.16 -9.70
C GLY A 19 16.58 2.56 -9.05
N SER A 20 15.63 2.03 -9.83
CA SER A 20 14.44 1.39 -9.26
C SER A 20 14.87 0.02 -8.75
N LEU A 21 15.52 -0.01 -7.59
CA LEU A 21 15.54 -1.21 -6.76
C LEU A 21 14.07 -1.59 -6.61
N TYR A 22 13.66 -2.75 -7.14
CA TYR A 22 12.28 -3.20 -7.23
C TYR A 22 11.43 -2.45 -8.29
N PRO A 23 11.50 -2.83 -9.57
CA PRO A 23 10.71 -2.19 -10.64
C PRO A 23 9.19 -2.31 -10.43
N GLY A 24 8.73 -3.26 -9.61
CA GLY A 24 7.32 -3.51 -9.34
C GLY A 24 6.64 -2.54 -8.37
N ILE A 25 7.37 -1.66 -7.67
CA ILE A 25 6.77 -0.83 -6.61
C ILE A 25 5.73 0.18 -7.14
N VAL A 26 5.99 0.82 -8.28
CA VAL A 26 5.06 1.79 -8.87
C VAL A 26 3.78 1.09 -9.36
N PRO A 27 3.85 0.02 -10.18
CA PRO A 27 2.66 -0.76 -10.55
C PRO A 27 1.85 -1.26 -9.35
N LEU A 28 2.52 -1.64 -8.26
CA LEU A 28 1.87 -2.09 -7.04
C LEU A 28 1.00 -1.00 -6.39
N LEU A 29 1.53 0.22 -6.29
CA LEU A 29 0.82 1.37 -5.74
C LEU A 29 -0.34 1.82 -6.64
N GLU A 30 -0.24 1.60 -7.96
CA GLU A 30 -1.32 1.89 -8.91
C GLU A 30 -2.44 0.83 -8.88
N ALA A 31 -2.08 -0.46 -8.70
CA ALA A 31 -3.04 -1.55 -8.67
C ALA A 31 -3.83 -1.64 -7.35
N ALA A 32 -3.19 -1.35 -6.22
CA ALA A 32 -3.81 -1.40 -4.89
C ALA A 32 -5.15 -0.63 -4.77
N PRO A 33 -5.26 0.65 -5.18
CA PRO A 33 -6.50 1.42 -5.04
C PRO A 33 -7.64 0.91 -5.92
N VAL A 34 -7.38 0.09 -6.95
CA VAL A 34 -8.43 -0.49 -7.79
C VAL A 34 -9.33 -1.44 -6.99
N GLN A 35 -8.80 -2.10 -5.95
CA GLN A 35 -9.58 -3.00 -5.10
C GLN A 35 -10.37 -2.24 -4.02
N PRO A 36 -11.71 -2.23 -4.04
CA PRO A 36 -12.51 -1.45 -3.10
C PRO A 36 -12.31 -1.80 -1.63
N ARG A 37 -12.09 -3.09 -1.32
CA ARG A 37 -11.85 -3.56 0.06
C ARG A 37 -10.52 -3.07 0.63
N LEU A 38 -9.47 -3.02 -0.20
CA LEU A 38 -8.17 -2.52 0.21
C LEU A 38 -8.15 -0.99 0.31
N ARG A 39 -8.96 -0.30 -0.52
CA ARG A 39 -9.11 1.17 -0.47
C ARG A 39 -9.67 1.68 0.87
N ARG A 40 -10.37 0.84 1.63
CA ARG A 40 -10.87 1.20 2.97
C ARG A 40 -9.79 1.14 4.05
N LEU A 41 -8.67 0.48 3.77
CA LEU A 41 -7.55 0.35 4.68
C LEU A 41 -6.51 1.42 4.37
N TYR A 42 -5.74 1.80 5.38
CA TYR A 42 -4.60 2.67 5.25
C TYR A 42 -3.42 1.92 4.60
N PRO A 43 -3.02 2.28 3.36
CA PRO A 43 -1.84 1.69 2.73
C PRO A 43 -0.58 2.32 3.31
N PHE A 44 0.39 1.49 3.67
CA PHE A 44 1.71 1.98 4.08
C PHE A 44 2.81 1.02 3.62
N THR A 45 4.03 1.57 3.49
CA THR A 45 5.20 0.79 3.07
C THR A 45 6.19 0.62 4.22
N SER A 46 6.74 -0.58 4.36
CA SER A 46 7.86 -0.88 5.27
C SER A 46 8.87 -1.77 4.55
N TYR A 47 10.14 -1.36 4.46
CA TYR A 47 11.19 -2.07 3.71
C TYR A 47 10.72 -2.53 2.32
N PHE A 48 10.14 -1.61 1.54
CA PHE A 48 9.59 -1.85 0.20
C PHE A 48 8.35 -2.75 0.13
N ALA A 49 7.97 -3.42 1.22
CA ALA A 49 6.73 -4.16 1.31
C ALA A 49 5.54 -3.22 1.42
N LEU A 50 4.48 -3.47 0.66
CA LEU A 50 3.19 -2.80 0.83
C LEU A 50 2.32 -3.58 1.82
N LEU A 51 1.74 -2.86 2.78
CA LEU A 51 0.86 -3.39 3.81
C LEU A 51 -0.41 -2.54 3.91
N PHE A 52 -1.46 -3.12 4.48
CA PHE A 52 -2.75 -2.47 4.68
C PHE A 52 -3.17 -2.57 6.15
N SER A 53 -3.45 -1.43 6.77
CA SER A 53 -3.87 -1.35 8.17
C SER A 53 -5.27 -0.76 8.33
N SER A 54 -6.01 -1.20 9.34
CA SER A 54 -7.24 -0.54 9.78
C SER A 54 -6.98 0.70 10.63
N SER A 55 -5.77 0.87 11.17
CA SER A 55 -5.35 2.01 11.99
C SER A 55 -4.35 2.89 11.23
N THR A 56 -4.55 4.20 11.31
CA THR A 56 -3.59 5.19 10.82
C THR A 56 -2.52 5.53 11.86
N SER A 57 -2.66 5.03 13.09
CA SER A 57 -1.80 5.33 14.23
C SER A 57 -1.08 4.08 14.73
N TYR A 58 0.07 4.28 15.36
CA TYR A 58 0.78 3.20 16.04
C TYR A 58 0.01 2.75 17.29
N PRO A 59 -0.07 1.44 17.59
CA PRO A 59 0.43 0.32 16.79
C PRO A 59 -0.44 0.03 15.56
N TRP A 60 0.20 -0.24 14.42
CA TRP A 60 -0.52 -0.55 13.17
C TRP A 60 -1.20 -1.92 13.25
N SER A 61 -2.52 -1.94 13.09
CA SER A 61 -3.33 -3.16 12.96
C SER A 61 -3.32 -3.62 11.52
N VAL A 62 -2.34 -4.44 11.13
CA VAL A 62 -2.25 -4.98 9.76
C VAL A 62 -3.31 -6.06 9.59
N GLU A 63 -4.29 -5.79 8.72
CA GLU A 63 -5.45 -6.65 8.51
C GLU A 63 -5.18 -7.78 7.52
N ALA A 64 -4.21 -7.60 6.62
CA ALA A 64 -3.94 -8.52 5.52
C ALA A 64 -2.52 -9.11 5.62
N GLY A 65 -2.04 -9.61 4.49
CA GLY A 65 -0.64 -9.89 4.25
C GLY A 65 0.20 -8.66 3.89
N SER A 66 1.44 -8.93 3.47
CA SER A 66 2.32 -7.95 2.82
C SER A 66 2.63 -8.38 1.38
N ILE A 67 2.86 -7.40 0.52
CA ILE A 67 3.34 -7.61 -0.86
C ILE A 67 4.74 -7.04 -0.96
N GLU A 68 5.72 -7.90 -1.17
CA GLU A 68 7.13 -7.53 -1.34
C GLU A 68 7.51 -7.60 -2.82
N PRO A 69 7.82 -6.47 -3.47
CA PRO A 69 8.36 -6.52 -4.82
C PRO A 69 9.79 -7.09 -4.77
N LEU A 70 10.15 -7.86 -5.79
CA LEU A 70 11.44 -8.55 -5.89
C LEU A 70 12.30 -7.91 -7.00
N TYR A 71 13.62 -8.14 -6.92
CA TYR A 71 14.58 -7.60 -7.90
C TYR A 71 14.36 -8.11 -9.31
N ASN A 72 13.79 -9.31 -9.46
CA ASN A 72 13.44 -9.91 -10.74
C ASN A 72 12.10 -9.39 -11.31
N GLY A 73 11.47 -8.40 -10.66
CA GLY A 73 10.20 -7.81 -11.06
C GLY A 73 8.94 -8.57 -10.60
N ARG A 74 9.10 -9.72 -9.94
CA ARG A 74 8.00 -10.47 -9.35
C ARG A 74 7.57 -9.90 -8.00
N PHE A 75 6.48 -10.42 -7.46
CA PHE A 75 5.93 -10.04 -6.17
C PHE A 75 5.81 -11.26 -5.27
N LYS A 76 6.35 -11.18 -4.06
CA LYS A 76 6.18 -12.19 -3.02
C LYS A 76 5.05 -11.77 -2.08
N ILE A 77 4.14 -12.69 -1.80
CA ILE A 77 2.99 -12.45 -0.92
C ILE A 77 3.21 -13.21 0.38
N CYS A 78 3.13 -12.50 1.50
CA CYS A 78 3.28 -13.07 2.84
C CYS A 78 1.98 -12.85 3.62
N ARG A 79 1.45 -13.88 4.29
CA ARG A 79 0.39 -13.75 5.29
C ARG A 79 1.00 -13.26 6.61
N ARG A 80 0.24 -12.47 7.38
CA ARG A 80 0.70 -11.91 8.66
C ARG A 80 0.54 -12.85 9.85
N SER A 81 -0.59 -13.56 9.95
CA SER A 81 -0.89 -14.44 11.10
C SER A 81 -1.59 -15.75 10.67
N PRO A 82 -0.94 -16.92 10.88
CA PRO A 82 0.49 -17.07 11.16
C PRO A 82 1.33 -16.48 10.02
N PHE A 83 2.57 -16.08 10.31
CA PHE A 83 3.47 -15.59 9.27
C PHE A 83 3.83 -16.73 8.32
N ALA A 84 3.49 -16.59 7.05
CA ALA A 84 3.76 -17.61 6.02
C ALA A 84 3.89 -16.97 4.64
N VAL A 85 4.82 -17.45 3.83
CA VAL A 85 4.88 -17.09 2.41
C VAL A 85 3.78 -17.87 1.68
N ILE A 86 2.89 -17.14 1.00
CA ILE A 86 1.79 -17.71 0.22
C ILE A 86 2.26 -18.10 -1.18
N GLY A 87 3.16 -17.29 -1.77
CA GLY A 87 3.75 -17.57 -3.07
C GLY A 87 4.33 -16.32 -3.72
N GLU A 88 4.75 -16.48 -4.97
CA GLU A 88 5.24 -15.41 -5.83
C GLU A 88 4.42 -15.33 -7.12
N VAL A 89 4.12 -14.12 -7.56
CA VAL A 89 3.38 -13.84 -8.80
C VAL A 89 4.14 -12.85 -9.68
N GLU A 90 3.75 -12.76 -10.94
CA GLU A 90 4.45 -11.95 -11.93
C GLU A 90 3.89 -10.52 -12.03
N THR A 91 2.63 -10.33 -11.68
CA THR A 91 1.94 -9.04 -11.85
C THR A 91 1.50 -8.41 -10.53
N ALA A 92 1.41 -7.08 -10.51
CA ALA A 92 0.96 -6.33 -9.35
C ALA A 92 -0.51 -6.61 -9.04
N GLU A 93 -1.32 -6.75 -10.10
CA GLU A 93 -2.75 -7.03 -10.03
C GLU A 93 -3.04 -8.37 -9.36
N GLU A 94 -2.31 -9.43 -9.75
CA GLU A 94 -2.39 -10.74 -9.10
C GLU A 94 -1.97 -10.67 -7.64
N ALA A 95 -0.89 -9.95 -7.33
CA ALA A 95 -0.39 -9.83 -5.96
C ALA A 95 -1.42 -9.14 -5.05
N VAL A 96 -2.00 -8.05 -5.55
CA VAL A 96 -3.06 -7.29 -4.87
C VAL A 96 -4.34 -8.12 -4.73
N ALA A 97 -4.72 -8.91 -5.73
CA ALA A 97 -5.86 -9.82 -5.65
C ALA A 97 -5.63 -10.90 -4.59
N LEU A 98 -4.44 -11.51 -4.53
CA LEU A 98 -4.10 -12.51 -3.52
C LEU A 98 -4.14 -11.93 -2.11
N VAL A 99 -3.57 -10.74 -1.87
CA VAL A 99 -3.64 -10.09 -0.56
C VAL A 99 -5.07 -9.72 -0.16
N ARG A 100 -5.92 -9.33 -1.12
CA ARG A 100 -7.34 -9.12 -0.86
C ARG A 100 -8.03 -10.39 -0.36
N GLU A 101 -7.72 -11.56 -0.92
CA GLU A 101 -8.29 -12.84 -0.46
C GLU A 101 -7.79 -13.24 0.95
N LEU A 102 -6.65 -12.71 1.39
CA LEU A 102 -6.13 -12.92 2.74
C LEU A 102 -6.81 -12.03 3.80
N LEU A 103 -7.65 -11.07 3.40
CA LEU A 103 -8.38 -10.23 4.34
C LEU A 103 -9.30 -11.10 5.21
N PRO A 104 -9.40 -10.82 6.52
CA PRO A 104 -10.37 -11.50 7.37
C PRO A 104 -11.77 -11.27 6.83
N THR A 105 -12.56 -12.35 6.75
CA THR A 105 -13.98 -12.30 6.35
C THR A 105 -14.90 -11.75 7.47
N GLY A 106 -14.31 -11.16 8.52
CA GLY A 106 -15.03 -10.61 9.68
C GLY A 106 -15.70 -9.26 9.38
N PRO A 107 -16.58 -8.78 10.29
CA PRO A 107 -17.28 -7.50 10.12
C PRO A 107 -16.27 -6.36 9.95
N GLU A 108 -16.62 -5.44 9.04
CA GLU A 108 -15.82 -4.30 8.60
C GLU A 108 -15.04 -3.62 9.74
N PRO A 109 -13.78 -3.20 9.51
CA PRO A 109 -12.95 -2.59 10.54
C PRO A 109 -13.66 -1.35 11.11
N VAL A 110 -13.98 -1.42 12.41
CA VAL A 110 -14.45 -0.27 13.16
C VAL A 110 -13.29 0.69 13.32
N SER A 111 -13.40 1.89 12.75
CA SER A 111 -12.50 2.98 13.06
C SER A 111 -12.76 3.41 14.51
N THR A 112 -12.15 2.74 15.49
CA THR A 112 -12.13 3.26 16.86
C THR A 112 -11.14 4.41 16.91
N THR A 113 -11.65 5.63 16.79
CA THR A 113 -10.97 6.83 17.29
C THR A 113 -10.97 6.76 18.81
N SER A 114 -10.10 5.93 19.39
CA SER A 114 -9.83 5.95 20.83
C SER A 114 -8.64 6.86 21.07
N SER A 115 -8.89 8.16 21.14
CA SER A 115 -8.09 9.01 22.01
C SER A 115 -8.51 8.65 23.43
N ASP A 116 -7.70 7.85 24.12
CA ASP A 116 -7.79 7.74 25.57
C ASP A 116 -6.47 8.18 26.17
N GLU A 117 -6.55 9.40 26.69
CA GLU A 117 -5.79 10.07 27.72
C GLU A 117 -4.88 9.17 28.56
N HIS A 118 -3.62 9.57 28.77
CA HIS A 118 -2.83 9.10 29.90
C HIS A 118 -2.53 10.29 30.80
N VAL A 119 -3.13 10.24 32.00
CA VAL A 119 -2.73 10.96 33.22
C VAL A 119 -1.46 10.34 33.79
#